data_AF-A0A9P4IWA2-F1
#
_entry.id   AF-A0A9P4IWA2-F1
#
_cell.length_a   1.000
_cell.length_b   1.000
_cell.length_c   1.000
_cell.angle_alpha   90.00
_cell.angle_beta   90.00
_cell.angle_gamma   90.00
#
_symmetry.space_group_name_H-M   'P 1'
#
loop_
_entity.id
_entity.type
_entity.pdbx_description
1 polymer ?
#
loop_
_entity_poly.entity_id
_entity_poly.type
_entity_poly.pdbx_seq_one_letter_code
_entity_poly.pdbx_strand_id
1 'polypeptide(L)'
;MFNSKTLFVAFFLLVTNVLATKVTYYIVYKTSKGGVTSVSRDGEVPDDSVTAIIDNMRTWSGQKYKASMRHNSHGLEIVNISPARTKSETRGMFDQMESIIANNI
;
A
#
# COMPACT_ATOMS: atom_id res chain seq x y z
N MET A 1 -34.89 33.43 -3.36
CA MET A 1 -34.68 32.62 -4.59
C MET A 1 -33.32 31.94 -4.46
N PHE A 2 -33.30 30.66 -4.06
CA PHE A 2 -32.06 29.89 -4.00
C PHE A 2 -31.57 29.66 -5.45
N ASN A 3 -30.40 30.18 -5.77
CA ASN A 3 -29.79 30.07 -7.09
C ASN A 3 -29.58 28.60 -7.44
N SER A 4 -30.40 28.07 -8.35
CA SER A 4 -30.32 26.70 -8.90
C SER A 4 -28.94 26.35 -9.48
N LYS A 5 -28.12 27.36 -9.80
CA LYS A 5 -26.73 27.21 -10.23
C LYS A 5 -25.79 26.69 -9.13
N THR A 6 -26.07 27.00 -7.86
CA THR A 6 -25.21 26.60 -6.73
C THR A 6 -25.37 25.12 -6.39
N LEU A 7 -26.57 24.56 -6.58
CA LEU A 7 -26.82 23.13 -6.35
C LEU A 7 -26.06 22.24 -7.35
N PHE A 8 -25.92 22.68 -8.60
CA PHE A 8 -25.23 21.92 -9.65
C PHE A 8 -23.72 21.79 -9.41
N VAL A 9 -23.07 22.82 -8.87
CA VAL A 9 -21.63 22.79 -8.56
C VAL A 9 -21.35 21.85 -7.37
N ALA A 10 -22.21 21.85 -6.36
CA ALA A 10 -22.09 20.94 -5.22
C ALA A 10 -22.23 19.46 -5.64
N PHE A 11 -23.11 19.16 -6.59
CA PHE A 11 -23.27 17.80 -7.11
C PHE A 11 -22.05 17.35 -7.93
N PHE A 12 -21.46 18.24 -8.73
CA PHE A 12 -20.27 17.93 -9.53
C PHE A 12 -19.04 17.65 -8.66
N LEU A 13 -18.84 18.42 -7.58
CA LEU A 13 -17.73 18.18 -6.64
C LEU A 13 -17.93 16.92 -5.79
N LEU A 14 -19.17 16.50 -5.54
CA LEU A 14 -19.45 15.26 -4.81
C LEU A 14 -19.09 14.02 -5.64
N VAL A 15 -19.38 14.04 -6.94
CA VAL A 15 -19.12 12.90 -7.84
C VAL A 15 -17.62 12.69 -8.08
N THR A 16 -16.81 13.75 -8.09
CA THR A 16 -15.36 13.63 -8.32
C THR A 16 -14.58 13.05 -7.13
N ASN A 17 -15.12 13.12 -5.91
CA ASN A 17 -14.44 12.56 -4.73
C ASN A 17 -14.68 11.04 -4.54
N VAL A 18 -15.61 10.44 -5.30
CA VAL A 18 -15.96 9.01 -5.16
C VAL A 18 -15.08 8.10 -6.04
N LEU A 19 -14.30 8.67 -6.95
CA LEU A 19 -13.36 7.92 -7.80
C LEU A 19 -11.96 7.90 -7.18
N ALA A 20 -11.84 7.58 -5.90
CA ALA A 20 -10.58 7.11 -5.34
C ALA A 20 -10.32 5.72 -5.93
N THR A 21 -9.61 5.67 -7.07
CA THR A 21 -9.15 4.41 -7.65
C THR A 21 -8.31 3.69 -6.61
N LYS A 22 -8.62 2.43 -6.37
CA LYS A 22 -7.87 1.61 -5.42
C LYS A 22 -6.77 0.85 -6.14
N VAL A 23 -5.60 0.79 -5.54
CA VAL A 23 -4.44 0.03 -6.01
C VAL A 23 -4.23 -1.16 -5.08
N THR A 24 -4.12 -2.35 -5.67
CA THR A 24 -3.78 -3.56 -4.92
C THR A 24 -2.32 -3.49 -4.49
N TYR A 25 -2.06 -3.72 -3.20
CA TYR A 25 -0.71 -3.94 -2.70
C TYR A 25 -0.47 -5.42 -2.41
N TYR A 26 0.78 -5.84 -2.52
CA TYR A 26 1.26 -7.20 -2.31
C TYR A 26 2.35 -7.19 -1.27
N ILE A 27 2.18 -8.00 -0.24
CA ILE A 27 3.24 -8.21 0.75
C ILE A 27 4.04 -9.47 0.39
N VAL A 28 5.34 -9.28 0.28
CA VAL A 28 6.26 -10.31 -0.22
C VAL A 28 7.46 -10.40 0.72
N TYR A 29 8.05 -11.58 0.82
CA TYR A 29 9.24 -11.78 1.64
C TYR A 29 10.40 -12.41 0.87
N LYS A 30 11.61 -11.95 1.20
CA LYS A 30 12.88 -12.58 0.88
C LYS A 30 13.15 -13.68 1.89
N THR A 31 13.42 -14.88 1.40
CA THR A 31 13.93 -15.98 2.20
C THR A 31 15.43 -15.86 2.41
N SER A 32 15.96 -16.58 3.40
CA SER A 32 17.40 -16.71 3.65
C SER A 32 18.21 -17.18 2.43
N LYS A 33 17.56 -17.79 1.43
CA LYS A 33 18.17 -18.19 0.15
C LYS A 33 18.22 -17.05 -0.89
N GLY A 34 17.87 -15.83 -0.52
CA GLY A 34 17.88 -14.65 -1.40
C GLY A 34 16.72 -14.58 -2.40
N GLY A 35 15.93 -15.65 -2.53
CA GLY A 35 14.73 -15.66 -3.34
C GLY A 35 13.59 -14.88 -2.68
N VAL A 36 12.95 -14.02 -3.47
CA VAL A 36 11.63 -13.46 -3.16
C VAL A 36 10.64 -14.62 -3.30
N THR A 37 10.19 -15.16 -2.17
CA THR A 37 9.35 -16.36 -2.16
C THR A 37 7.93 -15.94 -1.82
N SER A 38 7.08 -15.93 -2.83
CA SER A 38 5.62 -15.87 -2.72
C SER A 38 5.01 -14.57 -2.18
N VAL A 39 3.98 -14.11 -2.89
CA VAL A 39 2.98 -13.16 -2.39
C VAL A 39 2.15 -13.88 -1.34
N SER A 40 2.06 -13.32 -0.13
CA SER A 40 1.33 -13.98 0.96
C SER A 40 0.05 -13.27 1.38
N ARG A 41 -0.10 -11.98 1.05
CA ARG A 41 -1.29 -11.21 1.38
C ARG A 41 -1.42 -10.03 0.41
N ASP A 42 -2.64 -9.78 -0.02
CA ASP A 42 -3.06 -8.64 -0.82
C ASP A 42 -4.02 -7.76 -0.02
N GLY A 43 -4.00 -6.47 -0.34
CA GLY A 43 -4.96 -5.50 0.18
C GLY A 43 -5.08 -4.33 -0.78
N GLU A 44 -5.96 -3.39 -0.47
CA GLU A 44 -6.23 -2.23 -1.31
C GLU A 44 -5.87 -0.94 -0.59
N VAL A 45 -5.18 -0.04 -1.29
CA VAL A 45 -4.91 1.33 -0.83
C VAL A 45 -5.42 2.33 -1.86
N PRO A 46 -5.80 3.55 -1.45
CA PRO A 46 -6.06 4.64 -2.39
C PRO A 46 -4.84 4.92 -3.29
N ASP A 47 -5.07 5.20 -4.57
CA ASP A 47 -4.01 5.49 -5.55
C ASP A 47 -3.16 6.71 -5.15
N ASP A 48 -3.79 7.73 -4.57
CA ASP A 48 -3.11 8.93 -4.07
C ASP A 48 -2.11 8.66 -2.94
N SER A 49 -2.27 7.53 -2.25
CA SER A 49 -1.43 7.10 -1.13
C SER A 49 -0.23 6.27 -1.58
N VAL A 50 -0.23 5.76 -2.81
CA VAL A 50 0.83 4.86 -3.34
C VAL A 50 2.20 5.52 -3.30
N THR A 51 2.32 6.76 -3.80
CA THR A 51 3.59 7.49 -3.79
C THR A 51 4.09 7.72 -2.36
N ALA A 52 3.20 8.11 -1.45
CA ALA A 52 3.54 8.32 -0.05
C ALA A 52 4.10 7.03 0.59
N ILE A 53 3.49 5.87 0.30
CA ILE A 53 3.98 4.59 0.78
C ILE A 53 5.36 4.27 0.20
N ILE A 54 5.57 4.43 -1.12
CA ILE A 54 6.86 4.16 -1.77
C ILE A 54 7.98 4.98 -1.14
N ASP A 55 7.73 6.27 -0.94
CA ASP A 55 8.75 7.22 -0.47
C ASP A 55 9.06 7.04 1.03
N ASN A 56 8.05 6.69 1.84
CA ASN A 56 8.17 6.71 3.30
C ASN A 56 8.24 5.33 3.96
N MET A 57 7.96 4.22 3.26
CA MET A 57 7.95 2.87 3.88
C MET A 57 9.25 2.53 4.61
N ARG A 58 10.41 2.96 4.09
CA ARG A 58 11.70 2.76 4.79
C ARG A 58 11.75 3.53 6.10
N THR A 59 11.20 4.74 6.14
CA THR A 59 11.18 5.57 7.34
C THR A 59 10.17 5.02 8.36
N TRP A 60 8.94 4.75 7.94
CA TRP A 60 7.88 4.23 8.81
C TRP A 60 8.20 2.87 9.41
N SER A 61 8.93 2.03 8.67
CA SER A 61 9.37 0.71 9.15
C SER A 61 10.68 0.70 9.94
N GLY A 62 11.34 1.85 10.11
CA GLY A 62 12.68 1.89 10.72
C GLY A 62 13.73 1.12 9.92
N GLN A 63 13.72 1.28 8.60
CA GLN A 63 14.61 0.65 7.61
C GLN A 63 14.44 -0.87 7.46
N LYS A 64 13.29 -1.43 7.85
CA LYS A 64 13.04 -2.89 7.74
C LYS A 64 12.43 -3.30 6.42
N TYR A 65 11.62 -2.43 5.82
CA TYR A 65 10.81 -2.72 4.62
C TYR A 65 11.05 -1.68 3.54
N LYS A 66 10.82 -2.09 2.28
CA LYS A 66 10.85 -1.22 1.11
C LYS A 66 9.57 -1.45 0.31
N ALA A 67 9.01 -0.37 -0.22
CA ALA A 67 7.90 -0.40 -1.14
C ALA A 67 8.37 -0.05 -2.58
N SER A 68 7.75 -0.63 -3.59
CA SER A 68 7.99 -0.34 -5.01
C SER A 68 6.83 -0.82 -5.87
N MET A 69 6.59 -0.20 -7.03
CA MET A 69 5.62 -0.72 -7.99
C MET A 69 6.09 -2.04 -8.59
N ARG A 70 5.19 -3.01 -8.67
CA ARG A 70 5.46 -4.28 -9.35
C ARG A 70 5.38 -4.08 -10.86
N HIS A 71 6.46 -4.41 -11.56
CA HIS A 71 6.58 -4.26 -13.01
C HIS A 71 5.47 -4.94 -13.83
N ASN A 72 4.91 -6.07 -13.35
CA ASN A 72 3.99 -6.89 -14.14
C ASN A 72 2.50 -6.76 -13.75
N SER A 73 2.18 -6.12 -12.63
CA SER A 73 0.83 -6.23 -12.04
C SER A 73 0.15 -4.90 -11.73
N HIS A 74 0.83 -3.77 -11.99
CA HIS A 74 0.34 -2.42 -11.63
C HIS A 74 -0.03 -2.25 -10.14
N GLY A 75 0.38 -3.20 -9.29
CA GLY A 75 0.18 -3.15 -7.86
C GLY A 75 1.44 -2.75 -7.13
N LEU A 76 1.25 -2.25 -5.92
CA LEU A 76 2.32 -1.91 -5.00
C LEU A 76 2.93 -3.20 -4.42
N GLU A 77 4.24 -3.32 -4.36
CA GLU A 77 4.94 -4.43 -3.72
C GLU A 77 5.69 -3.92 -2.50
N ILE A 78 5.49 -4.58 -1.36
CA ILE A 78 6.19 -4.29 -0.11
C ILE A 78 7.00 -5.51 0.26
N VAL A 79 8.31 -5.31 0.42
CA VAL A 79 9.28 -6.37 0.65
C VAL A 79 10.19 -6.05 1.83
N ASN A 80 10.54 -7.09 2.58
CA ASN A 80 11.59 -7.01 3.58
C ASN A 80 12.98 -6.80 2.98
N ILE A 81 13.75 -5.93 3.62
CA ILE A 81 15.16 -5.70 3.26
C ILE A 81 16.00 -6.88 3.73
N SER A 82 15.80 -7.33 4.97
CA SER A 82 16.51 -8.48 5.56
C SER A 82 15.68 -9.74 5.49
N PRO A 83 16.24 -10.88 5.03
CA PRO A 83 15.49 -12.11 4.86
C PRO A 83 14.97 -12.68 6.18
N ALA A 84 13.74 -13.20 6.15
CA ALA A 84 13.17 -13.92 7.30
C ALA A 84 13.88 -15.27 7.46
N ARG A 85 14.16 -15.67 8.71
CA ARG A 85 14.85 -16.93 9.03
C ARG A 85 13.86 -18.07 9.29
N THR A 86 12.68 -17.74 9.80
CA THR A 86 11.64 -18.73 10.12
C THR A 86 10.28 -18.33 9.54
N LYS A 87 9.39 -19.31 9.35
CA LYS A 87 8.00 -19.05 8.92
C LYS A 87 7.22 -18.18 9.94
N SER A 88 7.54 -18.31 11.22
CA SER A 88 6.88 -17.53 12.29
C SER A 88 7.28 -16.05 12.23
N GLU A 89 8.56 -15.77 11.96
CA GLU A 89 9.03 -14.40 11.71
C GLU A 89 8.33 -13.80 10.51
N THR A 90 8.17 -14.56 9.41
CA THR A 90 7.46 -14.09 8.22
C THR A 90 6.04 -13.64 8.54
N ARG A 91 5.28 -14.41 9.35
CA ARG A 91 3.92 -14.03 9.74
C ARG A 91 3.89 -12.72 10.53
N GLY A 92 4.78 -12.58 11.53
CA GLY A 92 4.88 -11.34 12.31
C GLY A 92 5.31 -10.13 11.46
N MET A 93 6.12 -10.35 10.43
CA MET A 93 6.50 -9.30 9.48
C MET A 93 5.32 -8.86 8.61
N PHE A 94 4.41 -9.75 8.24
CA PHE A 94 3.19 -9.37 7.50
C PHE A 94 2.29 -8.46 8.33
N ASP A 95 2.00 -8.88 9.57
CA ASP A 95 1.11 -8.11 10.44
C ASP A 95 1.74 -6.74 10.78
N GLN A 96 3.07 -6.66 10.87
CA GLN A 96 3.79 -5.38 11.00
C GLN A 96 3.68 -4.51 9.74
N MET A 97 3.88 -5.07 8.55
CA MET A 97 3.78 -4.32 7.30
C MET A 97 2.37 -3.76 7.11
N GLU A 98 1.32 -4.55 7.37
CA GLU A 98 -0.07 -4.07 7.31
C GLU A 98 -0.35 -2.99 8.34
N SER A 99 0.10 -3.17 9.57
CA SER A 99 -0.10 -2.17 10.60
C SER A 99 0.58 -0.85 10.25
N ILE A 100 1.76 -0.88 9.62
CA ILE A 100 2.43 0.34 9.17
C ILE A 100 1.62 1.05 8.07
N ILE A 101 1.11 0.31 7.10
CA ILE A 101 0.27 0.84 6.03
C ILE A 101 -1.00 1.46 6.62
N ALA A 102 -1.73 0.70 7.44
CA ALA A 102 -3.00 1.14 8.04
C ALA A 102 -2.86 2.33 9.01
N ASN A 103 -1.68 2.53 9.62
CA ASN A 103 -1.45 3.66 10.52
C ASN A 103 -1.02 4.95 9.80
N ASN A 104 -0.67 4.89 8.51
CA ASN A 104 -0.13 6.03 7.75
C ASN A 104 -0.97 6.41 6.51
N ILE A 105 -2.10 5.74 6.31
CA ILE A 105 -3.08 5.96 5.23
C ILE A 105 -4.44 6.16 5.89
#